data_AF-A0A7W1SAS3-F1
#
_entry.id   AF-A0A7W1SAS3-F1
#
_cell.length_a   1.000
_cell.length_b   1.000
_cell.length_c   1.000
_cell.angle_alpha   90.00
_cell.angle_beta   90.00
_cell.angle_gamma   90.00
#
_symmetry.space_group_name_H-M   'P 1'
#
loop_
_entity.id
_entity.type
_entity.pdbx_description
1 polymer ?
#
loop_
_entity_poly.entity_id
_entity_poly.type
_entity_poly.pdbx_seq_one_letter_code
_entity_poly.pdbx_strand_id
1 'polypeptide(L)'
;MPNDPLLTVLIDFFDLPPNTQSASITQQTIAAWDSLAMVQLITELQRTFSVEFDLDEIQTLRSYDEIRHSLEKKGKFSATPAAPML
;
A
#
# COMPACT_ATOMS: atom_id res chain seq x y z
N MET A 1 5.34 10.98 -14.86
CA MET A 1 4.70 10.73 -13.56
C MET A 1 5.80 10.33 -12.60
N PRO A 2 5.93 10.91 -11.39
CA PRO A 2 6.80 10.31 -10.39
C PRO A 2 6.32 8.86 -10.19
N ASN A 3 7.24 7.92 -10.35
CA ASN A 3 6.97 6.49 -10.37
C ASN A 3 6.66 6.03 -8.94
N ASP A 4 5.40 6.09 -8.51
CA ASP A 4 4.95 5.53 -7.24
C ASP A 4 4.55 4.07 -7.43
N PRO A 5 5.41 3.10 -7.06
CA PRO A 5 5.15 1.70 -7.36
C PRO A 5 4.01 1.13 -6.51
N LEU A 6 3.74 1.67 -5.31
CA LEU A 6 2.60 1.24 -4.51
C LEU A 6 1.29 1.65 -5.17
N LEU A 7 1.23 2.90 -5.66
CA LEU A 7 0.05 3.39 -6.38
C LEU A 7 -0.18 2.57 -7.65
N THR A 8 0.89 2.22 -8.36
CA THR A 8 0.84 1.38 -9.57
C THR A 8 0.26 -0.01 -9.25
N VAL A 9 0.78 -0.69 -8.21
CA VAL A 9 0.27 -1.99 -7.78
C VAL A 9 -1.23 -1.93 -7.45
N LEU A 10 -1.67 -0.90 -6.72
CA LEU A 10 -3.07 -0.78 -6.31
C LEU A 10 -4.00 -0.43 -7.48
N ILE A 11 -3.54 0.41 -8.41
CA ILE A 11 -4.29 0.71 -9.64
C ILE A 11 -4.44 -0.55 -10.48
N ASP A 12 -3.35 -1.28 -10.70
CA ASP A 12 -3.36 -2.49 -11.54
C ASP A 12 -4.16 -3.63 -10.88
N PHE A 13 -3.99 -3.84 -9.58
CA PHE A 13 -4.67 -4.92 -8.84
C PHE A 13 -6.19 -4.76 -8.79
N PHE A 14 -6.67 -3.51 -8.63
CA PHE A 14 -8.10 -3.21 -8.55
C PHE A 14 -8.72 -2.73 -9.88
N ASP A 15 -7.94 -2.73 -10.98
CA ASP A 15 -8.35 -2.23 -12.30
C ASP A 15 -8.94 -0.81 -12.24
N LEU A 16 -8.25 0.10 -11.54
CA LEU A 16 -8.69 1.48 -11.33
C LEU A 16 -8.26 2.39 -12.48
N PRO A 17 -8.94 3.54 -12.70
CA PRO A 17 -8.47 4.54 -13.64
C PRO A 17 -7.03 5.00 -13.35
N PRO A 18 -6.18 5.24 -14.37
CA PRO A 18 -4.77 5.59 -14.18
C PRO A 18 -4.56 6.97 -13.54
N ASN A 19 -5.60 7.81 -13.48
CA ASN A 19 -5.60 9.11 -12.81
C ASN A 19 -6.21 9.04 -11.39
N THR A 20 -6.45 7.85 -10.86
CA THR A 20 -6.93 7.64 -9.49
C THR A 20 -5.96 8.26 -8.49
N GLN A 21 -6.50 9.06 -7.57
CA GLN A 21 -5.71 9.67 -6.51
C GLN A 21 -5.52 8.69 -5.37
N SER A 22 -4.30 8.60 -4.81
CA SER A 22 -3.99 7.72 -3.68
C SER A 22 -4.94 7.90 -2.50
N ALA A 23 -5.34 9.14 -2.19
CA ALA A 23 -6.30 9.48 -1.14
C ALA A 23 -7.71 8.87 -1.33
N SER A 24 -8.04 8.44 -2.55
CA SER A 24 -9.31 7.77 -2.86
C SER A 24 -9.23 6.24 -2.83
N ILE A 25 -8.03 5.67 -2.65
CA ILE A 25 -7.81 4.22 -2.60
C ILE A 25 -7.97 3.75 -1.16
N THR A 26 -9.18 3.32 -0.83
CA THR A 26 -9.55 2.80 0.48
C THR A 26 -10.50 1.62 0.33
N GLN A 27 -10.56 0.76 1.35
CA GLN A 27 -11.51 -0.35 1.39
C GLN A 27 -12.98 0.12 1.37
N GLN A 28 -13.25 1.34 1.85
CA GLN A 28 -14.60 1.92 1.85
C GLN A 28 -15.05 2.37 0.46
N THR A 29 -14.12 2.83 -0.37
CA THR A 29 -14.40 3.37 -1.71
C THR A 29 -14.28 2.33 -2.80
N ILE A 30 -13.49 1.28 -2.59
CA ILE A 30 -13.26 0.20 -3.55
C ILE A 30 -14.11 -1.02 -3.15
N ALA A 31 -15.26 -1.19 -3.78
CA ALA A 31 -16.17 -2.29 -3.49
C ALA A 31 -15.56 -3.70 -3.72
N ALA A 32 -14.60 -3.80 -4.64
CA ALA A 32 -13.89 -5.05 -4.92
C ALA A 32 -12.88 -5.44 -3.81
N TRP A 33 -12.60 -4.55 -2.86
CA TRP A 33 -11.67 -4.80 -1.75
C TRP A 33 -12.35 -5.59 -0.62
N ASP A 34 -12.81 -6.80 -0.95
CA ASP A 34 -13.42 -7.74 -0.02
C ASP A 34 -12.37 -8.61 0.71
N SER A 35 -12.84 -9.60 1.47
CA SER A 35 -11.97 -10.51 2.23
C SER A 35 -11.05 -11.36 1.34
N LEU A 36 -11.48 -11.73 0.14
CA LEU A 36 -10.67 -12.54 -0.77
C LEU A 36 -9.61 -11.66 -1.46
N ALA A 37 -10.02 -10.50 -1.95
CA ALA A 37 -9.13 -9.51 -2.54
C ALA A 37 -8.07 -9.04 -1.52
N MET A 38 -8.42 -8.91 -0.23
CA MET A 38 -7.46 -8.59 0.82
C MET A 38 -6.33 -9.63 0.90
N VAL A 39 -6.65 -10.93 0.94
CA VAL A 39 -5.65 -12.00 1.02
C VAL A 39 -4.75 -12.01 -0.22
N GLN A 40 -5.33 -11.79 -1.40
CA GLN A 40 -4.59 -11.70 -2.65
C GLN A 40 -3.68 -10.46 -2.71
N LEU A 41 -4.18 -9.30 -2.26
CA LEU A 41 -3.44 -8.05 -2.18
C LEU A 41 -2.24 -8.18 -1.24
N ILE A 42 -2.42 -8.78 -0.06
CA ILE A 42 -1.32 -9.04 0.88
C ILE A 42 -0.23 -9.87 0.20
N THR A 43 -0.63 -10.94 -0.50
CA THR A 43 0.32 -11.80 -1.23
C THR A 43 1.07 -11.02 -2.31
N GLU A 44 0.38 -10.13 -3.03
CA GLU A 44 0.96 -9.25 -4.05
C GLU A 44 1.97 -8.26 -3.46
N LEU A 45 1.59 -7.57 -2.38
CA LEU A 45 2.44 -6.59 -1.69
C LEU A 45 3.70 -7.25 -1.12
N GLN A 46 3.57 -8.42 -0.47
CA GLN A 46 4.72 -9.15 0.07
C GLN A 46 5.70 -9.55 -1.03
N ARG A 47 5.20 -10.04 -2.17
CA ARG A 47 6.03 -10.42 -3.31
C ARG A 47 6.71 -9.20 -3.93
N THR A 48 5.95 -8.16 -4.24
CA THR A 48 6.43 -6.98 -4.97
C THR A 48 7.43 -6.18 -4.15
N PHE A 49 7.21 -6.04 -2.85
CA PHE A 49 8.09 -5.26 -1.97
C PHE A 49 9.12 -6.11 -1.22
N SER A 50 9.05 -7.45 -1.33
CA SER A 50 9.88 -8.40 -0.58
C SER A 50 9.82 -8.11 0.92
N VAL A 51 8.61 -8.15 1.46
CA VAL A 51 8.28 -7.94 2.88
C VAL A 51 7.35 -9.05 3.36
N GLU A 52 7.24 -9.20 4.68
CA GLU A 52 6.21 -10.02 5.32
C GLU A 52 5.35 -9.13 6.21
N PHE A 53 4.04 -9.41 6.28
CA PHE A 53 3.12 -8.76 7.20
C PHE A 53 2.65 -9.77 8.25
N ASP A 54 2.63 -9.35 9.51
CA ASP A 54 1.98 -10.13 10.57
C ASP A 54 0.46 -9.94 10.57
N LEU A 55 -0.25 -10.70 11.42
CA LEU A 55 -1.70 -10.65 11.50
C LEU A 55 -2.24 -9.31 12.01
N ASP A 56 -1.49 -8.59 12.83
CA ASP A 56 -1.91 -7.30 13.36
C ASP A 56 -1.75 -6.22 12.28
N GLU A 57 -0.65 -6.25 11.54
CA GLU A 57 -0.42 -5.38 10.39
C GLU A 57 -1.49 -5.58 9.31
N ILE A 58 -1.77 -6.83 8.93
CA ILE A 58 -2.78 -7.19 7.92
C ILE A 58 -4.14 -6.56 8.24
N GLN A 59 -4.56 -6.55 9.50
CA GLN A 59 -5.84 -5.98 9.91
C GLN A 59 -5.94 -4.46 9.71
N THR A 60 -4.81 -3.78 9.57
CA THR A 60 -4.70 -2.33 9.38
C THR A 60 -4.54 -1.90 7.92
N LEU A 61 -4.32 -2.83 6.98
CA LEU A 61 -4.08 -2.49 5.57
C LEU A 61 -5.38 -2.16 4.82
N ARG A 62 -6.01 -1.00 5.10
CA ARG A 62 -7.34 -0.64 4.54
C ARG A 62 -7.34 0.59 3.64
N SER A 63 -6.18 1.18 3.44
CA SER A 63 -6.00 2.37 2.62
C SER A 63 -4.59 2.41 2.05
N TYR A 64 -4.41 3.22 1.00
CA TYR A 64 -3.11 3.53 0.46
C TYR A 64 -2.13 4.00 1.56
N ASP A 65 -2.54 4.93 2.42
CA ASP A 65 -1.67 5.53 3.44
C ASP A 65 -1.26 4.52 4.51
N GLU A 66 -2.17 3.64 4.94
CA GLU A 66 -1.85 2.58 5.90
C GLU A 66 -0.87 1.56 5.32
N ILE A 67 -1.07 1.17 4.05
CA ILE A 67 -0.15 0.26 3.36
C ILE A 67 1.22 0.92 3.20
N ARG A 68 1.25 2.19 2.78
CA ARG A 68 2.49 2.96 2.62
C ARG A 68 3.24 3.04 3.95
N HIS A 69 2.56 3.38 5.03
CA HIS A 69 3.17 3.48 6.36
C HIS A 69 3.72 2.14 6.85
N SER A 70 3.01 1.04 6.60
CA SER A 70 3.51 -0.30 6.95
C SER A 70 4.76 -0.66 6.13
N LEU A 71 4.79 -0.31 4.85
CA LEU A 71 5.96 -0.49 3.98
C LEU A 71 7.15 0.39 4.41
N GLU A 72 6.91 1.65 4.80
CA GLU A 72 7.92 2.59 5.32
C GLU A 72 8.57 2.08 6.60
N LYS A 73 7.77 1.54 7.54
CA LYS A 73 8.29 0.86 8.74
C LYS A 73 9.19 -0.33 8.43
N LYS A 74 9.02 -0.94 7.26
CA LYS A 74 9.85 -2.05 6.75
C LYS A 74 10.98 -1.57 5.83
N GLY A 75 11.25 -0.26 5.81
CA GLY A 75 12.34 0.36 5.04
C GLY A 75 12.07 0.45 3.53
N LYS A 76 10.83 0.22 3.10
CA LYS A 76 10.40 0.42 1.72
C LYS A 76 9.84 1.82 1.63
N PHE A 77 10.38 2.65 0.74
CA PHE A 77 10.16 4.10 0.70
C PHE A 77 10.84 4.79 1.88
N SER A 78 11.93 5.51 1.60
CA SER A 78 12.59 6.29 2.62
C SER A 78 11.71 7.50 2.94
N ALA A 79 11.15 7.56 4.16
CA ALA A 79 11.03 8.86 4.78
C ALA A 79 12.44 9.43 4.84
N THR A 80 12.67 10.58 4.20
CA THR A 80 13.92 11.34 4.32
C THR A 80 14.38 11.28 5.78
N PRO A 81 15.64 10.91 6.09
CA PRO A 81 16.08 10.89 7.47
C PRO A 81 15.89 12.30 8.02
N ALA A 82 15.09 12.44 9.08
CA ALA A 82 15.01 13.68 9.83
C ALA A 82 16.46 14.06 10.18
N ALA A 83 16.94 15.15 9.59
CA ALA A 83 18.29 15.62 9.81
C ALA A 83 18.54 15.74 11.33
N PRO A 84 19.71 15.33 11.84
CA PRO A 84 20.01 15.56 13.24
C PRO A 84 19.95 17.06 13.50
N MET A 85 19.09 17.49 14.44
CA MET A 85 19.17 18.84 15.00
C MET A 85 20.53 18.95 15.68
N LEU A 86 21.42 19.74 15.06
CA LEU A 86 22.67 20.22 15.64
C LEU A 86 22.38 21.30 16.69
#